data_AF-A0A2N2SYA1-F1
#
_entry.id   AF-A0A2N2SYA1-F1
#
_cell.length_a   1.000
_cell.length_b   1.000
_cell.length_c   1.000
_cell.angle_alpha   90.00
_cell.angle_beta   90.00
_cell.angle_gamma   90.00
#
_symmetry.space_group_name_H-M   'P 1'
#
loop_
_entity.id
_entity.type
_entity.pdbx_description
1 polymer ?
#
loop_
_entity_poly.entity_id
_entity_poly.type
_entity_poly.pdbx_seq_one_letter_code
_entity_poly.pdbx_strand_id
1 'polypeptide(L)'
;ADRKFLEIDVDNFDSRMKSMKPRAAFQVPNTLTGEGNLSVELSFESMDDFSPAAVARKVDALNKLLTARQQLSNLITYMDGKTGAEELIAKVLQDPALLQTLAATPKPEDKAAG
;
A
#
# COMPACT_ATOMS: atom_id res chain seq x y z
N ALA A 1 28.87 -13.63 -27.89
CA ALA A 1 28.06 -12.49 -28.37
C ALA A 1 26.95 -13.08 -29.23
N ASP A 2 25.81 -13.39 -28.62
CA ASP A 2 24.69 -14.09 -29.29
C ASP A 2 23.37 -13.49 -28.76
N ARG A 3 23.25 -12.17 -28.81
CA ARG A 3 22.00 -11.49 -28.48
C ARG A 3 21.18 -11.41 -29.76
N LYS A 4 20.09 -12.17 -29.80
CA LYS A 4 19.09 -12.05 -30.87
C LYS A 4 18.45 -10.67 -30.80
N PHE A 5 18.38 -10.00 -31.93
CA PHE A 5 17.55 -8.80 -32.05
C PHE A 5 16.09 -9.23 -31.87
N LEU A 6 15.41 -8.58 -30.93
CA LEU A 6 14.00 -8.75 -30.67
C LEU A 6 13.29 -7.50 -31.19
N GLU A 7 12.22 -7.70 -31.94
CA GLU A 7 11.34 -6.62 -32.37
C GLU A 7 10.50 -6.14 -31.18
N ILE A 8 10.47 -4.83 -31.00
CA ILE A 8 9.73 -4.14 -29.94
C ILE A 8 8.86 -3.07 -30.59
N ASP A 9 7.56 -3.14 -30.34
CA ASP A 9 6.56 -2.19 -30.81
C ASP A 9 5.59 -1.83 -29.67
N VAL A 10 4.61 -0.97 -29.94
CA VAL A 10 3.62 -0.52 -28.94
C VAL A 10 2.67 -1.62 -28.46
N ASP A 11 2.48 -2.67 -29.27
CA ASP A 11 1.56 -3.76 -28.96
C ASP A 11 2.21 -4.83 -28.08
N ASN A 12 3.53 -5.00 -28.18
CA ASN A 12 4.28 -6.05 -27.51
C ASN A 12 5.19 -5.57 -26.35
N PHE A 13 5.31 -4.26 -26.15
CA PHE A 13 6.25 -3.65 -25.20
C PHE A 13 6.16 -4.22 -23.78
N ASP A 14 4.96 -4.25 -23.20
CA ASP A 14 4.74 -4.74 -21.83
C ASP A 14 5.07 -6.25 -21.72
N SER A 15 4.70 -7.05 -22.72
CA SER A 15 5.03 -8.47 -22.76
C SER A 15 6.54 -8.71 -22.82
N ARG A 16 7.27 -7.90 -23.60
CA ARG A 16 8.73 -7.93 -23.68
C ARG A 16 9.36 -7.48 -22.36
N MET A 17 8.87 -6.39 -21.77
CA MET A 17 9.35 -5.87 -20.49
C MET A 17 9.19 -6.91 -19.38
N LYS A 18 7.99 -7.50 -19.27
CA LYS A 18 7.71 -8.58 -18.32
C LYS A 18 8.59 -9.81 -18.52
N SER A 19 8.95 -10.14 -19.76
CA SER A 19 9.87 -11.24 -20.07
C SER A 19 11.31 -10.91 -19.66
N MET A 20 11.73 -9.65 -19.82
CA MET A 20 13.06 -9.18 -19.45
C MET A 20 13.24 -9.02 -17.94
N LYS A 21 12.15 -8.76 -17.20
CA LYS A 21 12.13 -8.52 -15.74
C LYS A 21 13.19 -7.51 -15.31
N PRO A 22 13.20 -6.29 -15.88
CA PRO A 22 14.10 -5.24 -15.43
C PRO A 22 13.90 -5.00 -13.93
N ARG A 23 15.01 -5.04 -13.20
CA ARG A 23 15.06 -4.86 -11.74
C ARG A 23 16.03 -3.75 -11.41
N ALA A 24 15.60 -2.84 -10.53
CA ALA A 24 16.45 -1.79 -9.96
C ALA A 24 16.48 -1.95 -8.44
N ALA A 25 17.67 -2.18 -7.89
CA ALA A 25 17.88 -2.30 -6.45
C ALA A 25 18.95 -1.29 -6.02
N PHE A 26 18.57 -0.31 -5.21
CA PHE A 26 19.46 0.76 -4.75
C PHE A 26 18.99 1.35 -3.42
N GLN A 27 19.86 2.08 -2.74
CA GLN A 27 19.53 2.77 -1.49
C GLN A 27 19.22 4.23 -1.77
N VAL A 28 18.17 4.74 -1.12
CA VAL A 28 17.77 6.15 -1.18
C VAL A 28 17.71 6.74 0.22
N PRO A 29 17.95 8.05 0.40
CA PRO A 29 17.73 8.71 1.69
C PRO A 29 16.29 8.49 2.20
N ASN A 30 16.15 8.12 3.48
CA ASN A 30 14.85 7.84 4.06
C ASN A 30 14.16 9.14 4.54
N THR A 31 13.23 9.64 3.73
CA THR A 31 12.43 10.82 4.06
C THR A 31 11.23 10.54 4.96
N LEU A 32 10.93 9.27 5.28
CA LEU A 32 9.80 8.90 6.14
C LEU A 32 10.12 9.09 7.62
N THR A 33 11.31 8.67 8.06
CA THR A 33 11.77 8.82 9.44
C THR A 33 12.76 9.97 9.60
N GLY A 34 13.30 10.49 8.49
CA GLY A 34 14.34 11.53 8.49
C GLY A 34 15.74 11.02 8.84
N GLU A 35 15.90 9.70 9.05
CA GLU A 35 17.16 9.08 9.47
C GLU A 35 17.50 7.88 8.59
N GLY A 36 18.77 7.79 8.18
CA GLY A 36 19.34 6.67 7.44
C GLY A 36 18.89 6.58 5.98
N ASN A 37 19.10 5.40 5.40
CA ASN A 37 18.76 5.08 4.00
C ASN A 37 17.69 3.98 3.96
N LEU A 38 16.77 4.11 3.01
CA LEU A 38 15.79 3.09 2.65
C LEU A 38 16.34 2.26 1.47
N SER A 39 16.38 0.95 1.64
CA SER A 39 16.67 0.05 0.50
C SER A 39 15.40 -0.11 -0.33
N VAL A 40 15.51 0.17 -1.62
CA VAL A 40 14.40 0.09 -2.57
C VAL A 40 14.74 -0.97 -3.60
N GLU A 41 13.77 -1.85 -3.83
CA GLU A 41 13.82 -2.86 -4.88
C GLU A 41 12.57 -2.73 -5.75
N LEU A 42 12.77 -2.46 -7.04
CA LEU A 42 11.70 -2.28 -8.01
C LEU A 42 11.88 -3.31 -9.12
N SER A 43 10.79 -3.98 -9.45
CA SER A 43 10.69 -4.84 -10.65
C SER A 43 9.59 -4.27 -11.54
N PHE A 44 9.87 -4.09 -12.83
CA PHE A 44 8.92 -3.52 -13.78
C PHE A 44 8.39 -4.59 -14.73
N GLU A 45 7.08 -4.64 -14.89
CA GLU A 45 6.38 -5.55 -15.80
C GLU A 45 5.67 -4.82 -16.93
N SER A 46 5.32 -3.55 -16.74
CA SER A 46 4.67 -2.70 -17.75
C SER A 46 5.11 -1.24 -17.63
N MET A 47 4.76 -0.42 -18.63
CA MET A 47 5.08 1.01 -18.59
C MET A 47 4.42 1.76 -17.41
N ASP A 48 3.25 1.30 -16.95
CA ASP A 48 2.54 1.89 -15.81
C ASP A 48 3.32 1.74 -14.49
N ASP A 49 4.22 0.76 -14.39
CA ASP A 49 5.05 0.54 -13.21
C ASP A 49 6.04 1.68 -12.95
N PHE A 50 6.28 2.55 -13.93
CA PHE A 50 7.08 3.77 -13.76
C PHE A 50 6.29 4.92 -13.11
N SER A 51 4.97 4.79 -12.98
CA SER A 51 4.16 5.79 -12.30
C SER A 51 4.51 5.86 -10.80
N PRO A 52 4.51 7.06 -10.17
CA PRO A 52 4.79 7.20 -8.74
C PRO A 52 3.87 6.35 -7.85
N ALA A 53 2.62 6.17 -8.27
CA ALA A 53 1.65 5.35 -7.55
C ALA A 53 2.05 3.86 -7.55
N ALA A 54 2.51 3.33 -8.70
CA ALA A 54 2.95 1.94 -8.78
C ALA A 54 4.26 1.72 -8.01
N VAL A 55 5.21 2.67 -8.10
CA VAL A 55 6.45 2.64 -7.32
C VAL A 55 6.16 2.64 -5.81
N ALA A 56 5.27 3.50 -5.34
CA ALA A 56 4.88 3.54 -3.93
C ALA A 56 4.22 2.24 -3.44
N ARG A 57 3.50 1.51 -4.30
CA ARG A 57 2.93 0.19 -3.97
C ARG A 57 4.00 -0.90 -3.85
N LYS A 58 5.09 -0.82 -4.63
CA LYS A 58 6.18 -1.82 -4.63
C LYS A 58 7.17 -1.63 -3.47
N VAL A 59 7.19 -0.45 -2.84
CA VAL A 59 7.99 -0.19 -1.64
C VAL A 59 7.14 -0.53 -0.41
N ASP A 60 7.42 -1.65 0.26
CA ASP A 60 6.62 -2.16 1.39
C ASP A 60 6.34 -1.13 2.48
N ALA A 61 7.33 -0.28 2.80
CA ALA A 61 7.17 0.79 3.79
C ALA A 61 6.10 1.81 3.38
N LEU A 62 6.04 2.17 2.10
CA LEU A 62 5.04 3.10 1.55
C LEU A 62 3.69 2.41 1.34
N ASN A 63 3.69 1.13 0.94
CA ASN A 63 2.47 0.36 0.71
C ASN A 63 1.64 0.20 2.00
N LYS A 64 2.30 -0.02 3.15
CA LYS A 64 1.63 -0.05 4.46
C LYS A 64 0.94 1.27 4.79
N LEU A 65 1.59 2.40 4.52
CA LEU A 65 1.02 3.73 4.73
C LEU A 65 -0.14 4.01 3.76
N LEU A 66 0.00 3.60 2.49
CA LEU A 66 -1.06 3.72 1.49
C LEU A 66 -2.29 2.89 1.86
N THR A 67 -2.08 1.66 2.34
CA THR A 67 -3.15 0.76 2.80
C THR A 67 -3.86 1.35 4.02
N ALA A 68 -3.11 1.86 5.00
CA ALA A 68 -3.69 2.55 6.15
C ALA A 68 -4.52 3.77 5.72
N ARG A 69 -4.04 4.57 4.77
CA ARG A 69 -4.80 5.70 4.20
C ARG A 69 -6.08 5.26 3.51
N GLN A 70 -6.04 4.18 2.73
CA GLN A 70 -7.23 3.65 2.06
C GLN A 70 -8.27 3.15 3.08
N GLN A 71 -7.82 2.46 4.13
CA GLN A 71 -8.69 2.00 5.22
C GLN A 71 -9.32 3.18 5.98
N LEU A 72 -8.53 4.21 6.29
CA LEU A 72 -9.03 5.45 6.89
C LEU A 72 -10.02 6.18 5.98
N SER A 73 -9.75 6.27 4.68
CA SER A 73 -10.67 6.90 3.73
C SER A 73 -11.99 6.14 3.63
N ASN A 74 -11.95 4.81 3.56
CA ASN A 74 -13.16 3.98 3.55
C ASN A 74 -13.93 4.17 4.85
N LEU A 75 -13.24 4.22 5.99
CA LEU A 75 -13.84 4.45 7.30
C LEU A 75 -14.54 5.81 7.36
N ILE A 76 -13.90 6.88 6.89
CA ILE A 76 -14.51 8.22 6.82
C ILE A 76 -15.79 8.19 5.97
N THR A 77 -15.78 7.51 4.82
CA THR A 77 -16.99 7.36 4.00
C THR A 77 -18.11 6.57 4.71
N TYR A 78 -17.76 5.57 5.54
CA TYR A 78 -18.74 4.86 6.37
C TYR A 78 -19.26 5.69 7.56
N MET A 79 -18.50 6.70 7.99
CA MET A 79 -18.85 7.60 9.10
C MET A 79 -19.78 8.74 8.66
N ASP A 80 -19.70 9.18 7.39
CA ASP A 80 -20.51 10.23 6.74
C ASP A 80 -22.04 9.94 6.67
N GLY A 81 -22.53 8.92 7.37
CA GLY A 81 -23.96 8.60 7.51
C GLY A 81 -24.38 8.12 8.89
N LYS A 82 -23.47 8.11 9.88
CA LYS A 82 -23.74 7.64 11.26
C LYS A 82 -23.03 8.53 12.27
N THR A 83 -23.63 9.67 12.60
CA THR A 83 -23.09 10.72 13.50
C THR A 83 -22.60 10.20 14.85
N GLY A 84 -23.18 9.11 15.38
CA GLY A 84 -22.72 8.47 16.63
C GLY A 84 -21.42 7.65 16.52
N ALA A 85 -21.02 7.22 15.31
CA ALA A 85 -19.77 6.49 15.09
C ALA A 85 -18.55 7.44 15.10
N GLU A 86 -18.75 8.72 14.80
CA GLU A 86 -17.71 9.76 14.79
C GLU A 86 -17.13 10.02 16.18
N GLU A 87 -17.99 10.18 17.19
CA GLU A 87 -17.53 10.40 18.57
C GLU A 87 -16.82 9.19 19.16
N LEU A 88 -17.28 7.97 18.82
CA LEU A 88 -16.67 6.74 19.30
C LEU A 88 -15.30 6.49 18.66
N ILE A 89 -15.18 6.75 17.35
CA ILE A 89 -13.90 6.62 16.64
C ILE A 89 -12.93 7.72 17.05
N ALA A 90 -13.39 8.96 17.27
CA ALA A 90 -12.55 10.04 17.80
C ALA A 90 -11.99 9.71 19.19
N LYS A 91 -12.81 9.13 20.08
CA LYS A 91 -12.36 8.67 21.41
C LYS A 91 -11.34 7.54 21.32
N VAL A 92 -11.53 6.60 20.40
CA VAL A 92 -10.60 5.48 20.21
C VAL A 92 -9.28 5.94 19.56
N LEU A 93 -9.30 6.91 18.63
CA LEU A 93 -8.09 7.51 18.06
C LEU A 93 -7.30 8.36 19.06
N GLN A 94 -7.99 8.99 20.03
CA GLN A 94 -7.34 9.75 21.10
C GLN A 94 -6.72 8.87 22.19
N ASP A 95 -7.04 7.57 22.21
CA ASP A 95 -6.53 6.64 23.21
C ASP A 95 -5.84 5.41 22.56
N PRO A 96 -4.52 5.47 22.36
CA PRO A 96 -3.73 4.38 21.81
C PRO A 96 -3.88 3.06 22.58
N ALA A 97 -4.24 3.10 23.87
CA ALA A 97 -4.46 1.91 24.68
C ALA A 97 -5.82 1.25 24.39
N LEU A 98 -6.84 2.02 23.99
CA LEU A 98 -8.13 1.48 23.55
C LEU A 98 -8.04 0.81 22.17
N LEU A 99 -7.21 1.32 21.25
CA LEU A 99 -6.94 0.67 19.97
C LEU A 99 -6.31 -0.72 20.13
N GLN A 100 -5.38 -0.87 21.08
CA GLN A 100 -4.73 -2.15 21.35
C GLN A 100 -5.69 -3.16 21.99
N THR A 101 -6.55 -2.73 22.90
CA THR A 101 -7.53 -3.63 23.55
C THR A 101 -8.64 -4.06 22.59
N LEU A 102 -9.10 -3.17 21.69
CA LEU A 102 -10.09 -3.50 20.67
C LEU A 102 -9.52 -4.40 19.55
N ALA A 103 -8.26 -4.21 19.14
CA ALA A 103 -7.60 -5.10 18.17
C ALA A 103 -7.29 -6.49 18.74
N ALA A 104 -7.16 -6.62 20.07
CA ALA A 104 -6.92 -7.88 20.77
C ALA A 104 -8.21 -8.64 21.14
N THR A 105 -9.38 -8.00 21.06
CA THR A 105 -10.65 -8.65 21.41
C THR A 105 -11.24 -9.32 20.17
N PRO A 106 -11.39 -10.65 20.12
CA PRO A 106 -12.03 -11.32 19.01
C PRO A 106 -13.49 -10.86 18.89
N LYS A 107 -13.94 -10.70 17.64
CA LYS A 107 -15.27 -10.28 17.20
C LYS A 107 -16.36 -10.92 18.10
N PRO A 108 -17.23 -10.15 18.77
CA PRO A 108 -18.35 -10.72 19.49
C PRO A 108 -19.22 -11.46 18.47
N GLU A 109 -19.40 -12.76 18.67
CA GLU A 109 -20.39 -13.52 17.92
C GLU A 109 -21.75 -12.88 18.15
N ASP A 110 -22.41 -12.60 17.03
CA ASP A 110 -23.78 -12.11 16.94
C ASP A 110 -24.70 -13.17 17.57
N LYS A 111 -24.92 -13.07 18.89
CA LYS A 111 -26.04 -13.74 19.54
C LYS A 111 -27.30 -13.04 19.08
N ALA A 112 -27.82 -13.51 17.95
CA ALA A 112 -29.22 -13.44 17.59
C ALA A 112 -30.06 -13.79 18.83
N ALA A 113 -30.76 -12.79 19.36
CA ALA A 113 -31.69 -12.93 20.47
C ALA A 113 -33.09 -12.58 19.97
N GLY A 114 -34.00 -13.56 20.10
CA GLY A 114 -35.44 -13.36 20.29
C GLY A 114 -36.27 -13.10 19.04
#